data_AF-A0A1V3XGK1-F1
#
_entry.id   AF-A0A1V3XGK1-F1
#
_cell.length_a   1.000
_cell.length_b   1.000
_cell.length_c   1.000
_cell.angle_alpha   90.00
_cell.angle_beta   90.00
_cell.angle_gamma   90.00
#
_symmetry.space_group_name_H-M   'P 1'
#
loop_
_entity.id
_entity.type
_entity.pdbx_description
1 polymer ?
#
loop_
_entity_poly.entity_id
_entity_poly.type
_entity_poly.pdbx_seq_one_letter_code
_entity_poly.pdbx_strand_id
1 'polypeptide(L)'
;MNSVAPDLVSKLTKYEPAELAEGQTRPDVFAVHRIDEQLTKAMDRKVWLPSGGTLVIDRTEAMTVIDVNTGKFTGSGGNLEQTVTKNNLEAAEEIVRQLRLRDIGGIVVIDFIDMVLESNRDLVLRRLTEALARDRTRHQVSEVTSLGLVQLTRKRLGTGLIEAFSSSCPQCSGRGILLHADPVDAAPATGRKSESGGRRNRRSKKSRAEEPSDKGIVAKVPAHAPASIRCSKRWQRARPWDPAVGTGNPRSPVRSSRPRSTKKLRWRCPTA
;
A
#
# COMPACT_ATOMS: atom_id res chain seq x y z
N MET A 1 -10.96 21.74 -24.11
CA MET A 1 -9.73 21.80 -23.30
C MET A 1 -9.69 23.00 -22.34
N ASN A 2 -10.80 23.74 -22.13
CA ASN A 2 -10.80 25.01 -21.36
C ASN A 2 -11.06 24.86 -19.85
N SER A 3 -11.04 23.65 -19.28
CA SER A 3 -11.29 23.42 -17.84
C SER A 3 -10.07 22.88 -17.08
N VAL A 4 -8.89 22.88 -17.69
CA VAL A 4 -7.67 22.37 -17.05
C VAL A 4 -6.75 23.53 -16.70
N ALA A 5 -6.17 23.49 -15.50
CA ALA A 5 -5.21 24.49 -15.06
C ALA A 5 -4.02 24.58 -16.06
N PRO A 6 -3.57 25.80 -16.42
CA PRO A 6 -2.58 26.00 -17.50
C PRO A 6 -1.25 25.26 -17.28
N ASP A 7 -0.85 25.05 -16.03
CA ASP A 7 0.38 24.37 -15.61
C ASP A 7 0.34 22.85 -15.82
N LEU A 8 -0.85 22.27 -15.98
CA LEU A 8 -1.05 20.84 -16.19
C LEU A 8 -1.19 20.48 -17.67
N VAL A 9 -1.41 21.46 -18.55
CA VAL A 9 -1.63 21.24 -19.99
C VAL A 9 -0.44 20.53 -20.64
N SER A 10 0.79 20.90 -20.28
CA SER A 10 2.01 20.27 -20.81
C SER A 10 2.22 18.83 -20.31
N LYS A 11 1.51 18.40 -19.27
CA LYS A 11 1.57 17.05 -18.69
C LYS A 11 0.45 16.14 -19.18
N LEU A 12 -0.50 16.66 -19.95
CA LEU A 12 -1.60 15.90 -20.50
C LEU A 12 -1.16 15.21 -21.79
N THR A 13 -1.26 13.89 -21.81
CA THR A 13 -1.13 13.09 -23.02
C THR A 13 -2.46 12.39 -23.26
N LYS A 14 -3.03 12.55 -24.45
CA LYS A 14 -4.24 11.83 -24.83
C LYS A 14 -3.90 10.34 -24.96
N TYR A 15 -4.61 9.49 -24.23
CA TYR A 15 -4.48 8.05 -24.39
C TYR A 15 -5.20 7.63 -25.67
N GLU A 16 -4.46 6.99 -26.58
CA GLU A 16 -5.00 6.37 -27.78
C GLU A 16 -4.82 4.86 -27.65
N PRO A 17 -5.91 4.08 -27.54
CA PRO A 17 -5.82 2.64 -27.39
C PRO A 17 -5.23 2.03 -28.67
N ALA A 18 -4.33 1.05 -28.51
CA ALA A 18 -3.76 0.32 -29.64
C ALA A 18 -4.86 -0.30 -30.51
N GLU A 19 -4.74 -0.15 -31.82
CA GLU A 19 -5.68 -0.74 -32.77
C GLU A 19 -5.61 -2.28 -32.67
N LEU A 20 -6.68 -2.88 -32.18
CA LEU A 20 -6.85 -4.33 -32.17
C LEU A 20 -7.68 -4.76 -33.38
N ALA A 21 -7.46 -6.01 -33.81
CA ALA A 21 -8.23 -6.65 -34.87
C ALA A 21 -9.73 -6.65 -34.56
N GLU A 22 -10.54 -6.60 -35.61
CA GLU A 22 -12.01 -6.54 -35.52
C GLU A 22 -12.57 -7.60 -34.57
N GLY A 23 -13.33 -7.15 -33.57
CA GLY A 23 -14.02 -8.02 -32.59
C GLY A 23 -13.36 -8.12 -31.20
N GLN A 24 -12.22 -7.48 -30.95
CA GLN A 24 -11.61 -7.43 -29.61
C GLN A 24 -11.90 -6.12 -28.87
N THR A 25 -12.28 -6.21 -27.60
CA THR A 25 -12.45 -5.05 -26.70
C THR A 25 -11.11 -4.34 -26.53
N ARG A 26 -11.05 -3.06 -26.86
CA ARG A 26 -9.86 -2.21 -26.67
C ARG A 26 -9.49 -2.18 -25.19
N PRO A 27 -8.21 -2.42 -24.82
CA PRO A 27 -7.79 -2.38 -23.43
C PRO A 27 -7.96 -0.95 -22.89
N ASP A 28 -8.51 -0.84 -21.68
CA ASP A 28 -8.64 0.43 -20.99
C ASP A 28 -7.27 0.93 -20.50
N VAL A 29 -7.16 2.24 -20.25
CA VAL A 29 -5.97 2.90 -19.73
C VAL A 29 -5.50 2.27 -18.41
N PHE A 30 -6.42 1.83 -17.55
CA PHE A 30 -6.08 1.13 -16.30
C PHE A 30 -5.48 -0.25 -16.55
N ALA A 31 -5.97 -0.98 -17.56
CA ALA A 31 -5.43 -2.28 -17.94
C ALA A 31 -4.00 -2.15 -18.51
N VAL A 32 -3.75 -1.13 -19.35
CA VAL A 32 -2.41 -0.88 -19.90
C VAL A 32 -1.39 -0.52 -18.82
N HIS A 33 -1.77 0.32 -17.86
CA HIS A 33 -0.89 0.68 -16.74
C HIS A 33 -0.93 -0.29 -15.55
N ARG A 34 -1.69 -1.38 -15.67
CA ARG A 34 -1.88 -2.41 -14.64
C ARG A 34 -2.25 -1.81 -13.29
N ILE A 35 -3.15 -0.82 -13.30
CA ILE A 35 -3.53 -0.06 -12.10
C ILE A 35 -4.23 -0.97 -11.07
N ASP A 36 -5.04 -1.93 -11.52
CA ASP A 36 -5.75 -2.86 -10.63
C ASP A 36 -4.78 -3.70 -9.79
N GLU A 37 -3.66 -4.11 -10.38
CA GLU A 37 -2.61 -4.85 -9.67
C GLU A 37 -1.90 -3.96 -8.64
N GLN A 38 -1.65 -2.70 -8.99
CA GLN A 38 -1.07 -1.73 -8.08
C GLN A 38 -2.03 -1.41 -6.93
N LEU A 39 -3.33 -1.33 -7.20
CA LEU A 39 -4.38 -1.11 -6.22
C LEU A 39 -4.47 -2.28 -5.23
N THR A 40 -4.51 -3.51 -5.75
CA THR A 40 -4.52 -4.72 -4.93
C THR A 40 -3.29 -4.76 -4.02
N LYS A 41 -2.10 -4.48 -4.57
CA LYS A 41 -0.86 -4.39 -3.78
C LYS A 41 -0.88 -3.25 -2.76
N ALA A 42 -1.56 -2.14 -3.05
CA ALA A 42 -1.73 -1.02 -2.13
C ALA A 42 -2.74 -1.30 -1.01
N MET A 43 -3.58 -2.33 -1.13
CA MET A 43 -4.48 -2.78 -0.07
C MET A 43 -3.81 -3.79 0.88
N ASP A 44 -2.76 -4.47 0.42
CA ASP A 44 -2.03 -5.44 1.23
C ASP A 44 -1.45 -4.80 2.50
N ARG A 45 -1.56 -5.50 3.63
CA ARG A 45 -0.95 -5.10 4.91
C ARG A 45 0.57 -4.99 4.83
N LYS A 46 1.21 -5.84 4.03
CA LYS A 46 2.67 -5.95 3.90
C LYS A 46 3.15 -5.31 2.59
N VAL A 47 4.08 -4.37 2.69
CA VAL A 47 4.69 -3.68 1.54
C VAL A 47 6.15 -4.10 1.42
N TRP A 48 6.60 -4.36 0.20
CA TRP A 48 7.97 -4.79 -0.08
C TRP A 48 8.83 -3.60 -0.51
N LEU A 49 10.00 -3.47 0.10
CA LEU A 49 11.00 -2.46 -0.24
C LEU A 49 11.93 -2.97 -1.35
N PRO A 50 12.55 -2.06 -2.14
CA PRO A 50 13.49 -2.43 -3.21
C PRO A 50 14.68 -3.26 -2.72
N SER A 51 15.26 -2.91 -1.56
CA SER A 51 16.36 -3.67 -0.94
C SER A 51 15.93 -5.00 -0.29
N GLY A 52 14.66 -5.39 -0.42
CA GLY A 52 14.14 -6.67 0.10
C GLY A 52 13.63 -6.62 1.54
N GLY A 53 13.71 -5.46 2.21
CA GLY A 53 13.00 -5.18 3.46
C GLY A 53 11.48 -5.13 3.27
N THR A 54 10.74 -5.04 4.36
CA THR A 54 9.28 -5.03 4.31
C THR A 54 8.69 -4.10 5.35
N LEU A 55 7.68 -3.34 4.95
CA LEU A 55 6.86 -2.56 5.85
C LEU A 55 5.59 -3.33 6.20
N VAL A 56 5.17 -3.24 7.45
CA VAL A 56 3.89 -3.77 7.92
C VAL A 56 3.06 -2.59 8.39
N ILE A 57 1.90 -2.36 7.76
CA ILE A 57 1.02 -1.24 8.07
C ILE A 57 -0.19 -1.77 8.81
N ASP A 58 -0.25 -1.50 10.11
CA ASP A 58 -1.35 -1.86 10.99
C ASP A 58 -2.25 -0.69 11.28
N ARG A 59 -3.52 -0.85 10.95
CA ARG A 59 -4.54 0.13 11.23
C ARG A 59 -5.30 -0.28 12.49
N THR A 60 -5.27 0.57 13.51
CA THR A 60 -6.10 0.44 14.69
C THR A 60 -7.23 1.47 14.66
N GLU A 61 -8.08 1.46 15.68
CA GLU A 61 -9.18 2.42 15.82
C GLU A 61 -8.68 3.86 15.94
N ALA A 62 -7.64 4.09 16.74
CA ALA A 62 -7.17 5.43 17.09
C ALA A 62 -5.97 5.90 16.27
N MET A 63 -5.09 4.98 15.84
CA MET A 63 -3.84 5.32 15.15
C MET A 63 -3.42 4.25 14.15
N THR A 64 -2.52 4.62 13.24
CA THR A 64 -1.85 3.68 12.34
C THR A 64 -0.43 3.45 12.81
N VAL A 65 -0.04 2.19 12.93
CA VAL A 65 1.32 1.79 13.30
C VAL A 65 2.00 1.22 12.06
N ILE A 66 3.24 1.63 11.81
CA ILE A 66 4.04 1.14 10.69
C ILE A 66 5.33 0.57 11.23
N ASP A 67 5.56 -0.71 10.95
CA ASP A 67 6.74 -1.46 11.39
C ASP A 67 7.68 -1.73 10.21
N VAL A 68 8.98 -1.50 10.41
CA VAL A 68 10.02 -1.65 9.40
C VAL A 68 10.84 -2.90 9.69
N ASN A 69 10.81 -3.87 8.79
CA ASN A 69 11.59 -5.09 8.90
C ASN A 69 12.71 -5.13 7.85
N THR A 70 13.90 -5.56 8.26
CA THR A 70 14.94 -6.02 7.34
C THR A 70 14.56 -7.40 6.83
N GLY A 71 14.60 -7.58 5.51
CA GLY A 71 14.33 -8.88 4.89
C GLY A 71 15.55 -9.79 4.93
N LYS A 72 15.58 -10.79 4.03
CA LYS A 72 16.70 -11.73 3.90
C LYS A 72 18.02 -11.08 3.45
N PHE A 73 18.02 -9.79 3.13
CA PHE A 73 19.19 -9.03 2.69
C PHE A 73 19.93 -8.41 3.89
N THR A 74 20.39 -9.25 4.80
CA THR A 74 21.40 -8.87 5.80
C THR A 74 22.76 -9.14 5.14
N GLY A 75 23.42 -8.09 4.62
CA GLY A 75 24.57 -8.21 3.71
C GLY A 75 25.59 -9.30 4.08
N SER A 76 26.08 -10.02 3.07
CA SER A 76 27.09 -11.07 3.19
C SER A 76 28.45 -10.47 3.58
N GLY A 77 28.67 -10.19 4.87
CA GLY A 77 29.99 -9.91 5.42
C GLY A 77 30.29 -8.45 5.79
N GLY A 78 29.68 -7.95 6.86
CA GLY A 78 30.45 -7.14 7.81
C GLY A 78 29.95 -5.74 8.18
N ASN A 79 28.84 -5.22 7.65
CA ASN A 79 28.27 -3.96 8.17
C ASN A 79 26.74 -3.97 8.22
N LEU A 80 26.21 -4.55 9.31
CA LEU A 80 24.78 -4.58 9.60
C LEU A 80 24.21 -3.17 9.73
N GLU A 81 24.96 -2.24 10.33
CA GLU A 81 24.51 -0.88 10.59
C GLU A 81 24.26 -0.08 9.30
N GLN A 82 25.15 -0.19 8.31
CA GLN A 82 24.93 0.42 6.99
C GLN A 82 23.69 -0.15 6.29
N THR A 83 23.47 -1.46 6.42
CA THR A 83 22.31 -2.14 5.83
C THR A 83 21.01 -1.68 6.48
N VAL A 84 20.99 -1.56 7.81
CA VAL A 84 19.85 -1.04 8.59
C VAL A 84 19.56 0.40 8.19
N THR A 85 20.57 1.25 8.17
CA THR A 85 20.42 2.68 7.83
C THR A 85 19.87 2.85 6.42
N LYS A 86 20.40 2.11 5.44
CA LYS A 86 19.89 2.11 4.06
C LYS A 86 18.43 1.64 3.98
N ASN A 87 18.09 0.57 4.70
CA ASN A 87 16.72 0.07 4.75
C ASN A 87 15.74 1.10 5.35
N ASN A 88 16.14 1.78 6.43
CA ASN A 88 15.33 2.82 7.06
C ASN A 88 15.15 4.05 6.17
N LEU A 89 16.17 4.44 5.38
CA LEU A 89 16.04 5.53 4.39
C LEU A 89 15.04 5.19 3.28
N GLU A 90 15.12 3.97 2.73
CA GLU A 90 14.14 3.48 1.75
C GLU A 90 12.74 3.36 2.36
N ALA A 91 12.65 2.88 3.60
CA ALA A 91 11.41 2.79 4.34
C ALA A 91 10.78 4.17 4.52
N ALA A 92 11.55 5.21 4.89
CA ALA A 92 11.02 6.56 5.06
C ALA A 92 10.36 7.10 3.78
N GLU A 93 10.99 6.90 2.61
CA GLU A 93 10.40 7.30 1.33
C GLU A 93 9.12 6.52 1.00
N GLU A 94 9.16 5.21 1.19
CA GLU A 94 8.05 4.31 0.88
C GLU A 94 6.86 4.54 1.82
N ILE A 95 7.10 4.80 3.11
CA ILE A 95 6.07 5.15 4.09
C ILE A 95 5.29 6.36 3.59
N VAL A 96 5.97 7.45 3.23
CA VAL A 96 5.27 8.66 2.76
C VAL A 96 4.53 8.40 1.45
N ARG A 97 5.07 7.55 0.56
CA ARG A 97 4.36 7.11 -0.64
C ARG A 97 3.06 6.38 -0.29
N GLN A 98 3.10 5.45 0.67
CA GLN A 98 1.92 4.69 1.12
C GLN A 98 0.89 5.57 1.84
N LEU A 99 1.33 6.55 2.64
CA LEU A 99 0.42 7.50 3.29
C LEU A 99 -0.42 8.25 2.26
N ARG A 100 0.19 8.66 1.13
CA ARG A 100 -0.51 9.33 0.03
C ARG A 100 -1.42 8.37 -0.75
N LEU A 101 -0.92 7.19 -1.10
CA LEU A 101 -1.68 6.22 -1.92
C LEU A 101 -2.88 5.63 -1.19
N ARG A 102 -2.75 5.39 0.11
CA ARG A 102 -3.83 4.82 0.94
C ARG A 102 -4.71 5.89 1.58
N ASP A 103 -4.38 7.17 1.38
CA ASP A 103 -4.92 8.33 2.11
C ASP A 103 -5.03 8.08 3.62
N ILE A 104 -3.92 7.66 4.22
CA ILE A 104 -3.85 7.45 5.68
C ILE A 104 -3.73 8.83 6.35
N GLY A 105 -4.61 9.10 7.31
CA GLY A 105 -4.61 10.32 8.11
C GLY A 105 -4.87 10.01 9.59
N GLY A 106 -4.71 11.03 10.43
CA GLY A 106 -4.71 10.89 11.88
C GLY A 106 -3.29 10.74 12.43
N ILE A 107 -3.18 10.05 13.56
CA ILE A 107 -1.92 9.77 14.23
C ILE A 107 -1.29 8.53 13.57
N VAL A 108 -0.05 8.68 13.12
CA VAL A 108 0.78 7.63 12.55
C VAL A 108 2.01 7.48 13.44
N VAL A 109 2.30 6.26 13.84
CA VAL A 109 3.50 5.90 14.61
C VAL A 109 4.36 4.99 13.74
N ILE A 110 5.63 5.33 13.60
CA ILE A 110 6.59 4.59 12.77
C ILE A 110 7.66 4.00 13.69
N ASP A 111 7.81 2.68 13.61
CA ASP A 111 8.82 1.89 14.30
C ASP A 111 9.96 1.59 13.31
N PHE A 112 11.00 2.42 13.34
CA PHE A 112 12.21 2.19 12.57
C PHE A 112 13.09 1.20 13.31
N ILE A 113 13.85 0.41 12.56
CA ILE A 113 14.83 -0.50 13.15
C ILE A 113 15.87 0.30 13.93
N ASP A 114 16.21 -0.18 15.13
CA ASP A 114 17.21 0.44 16.01
C ASP A 114 18.51 0.78 15.27
N MET A 115 18.92 2.04 15.42
CA MET A 115 20.20 2.56 14.93
C MET A 115 21.09 2.93 16.11
N VAL A 116 22.36 2.55 16.06
CA VAL A 116 23.31 2.82 17.16
C VAL A 116 23.77 4.28 17.11
N LEU A 117 24.14 4.76 15.93
CA LEU A 117 24.58 6.14 15.75
C LEU A 117 23.40 7.11 15.64
N GLU A 118 23.43 8.18 16.43
CA GLU A 118 22.44 9.27 16.40
C GLU A 118 22.43 10.00 15.05
N SER A 119 23.60 10.13 14.41
CA SER A 119 23.71 10.71 13.07
C SER A 119 22.89 9.94 12.02
N ASN A 120 22.79 8.62 12.13
CA ASN A 120 21.95 7.80 11.24
C ASN A 120 20.46 8.05 11.51
N ARG A 121 20.06 8.27 12.77
CA ARG A 121 18.69 8.61 13.15
C ARG A 121 18.28 9.95 12.54
N ASP A 122 19.14 10.95 12.65
CA ASP A 122 18.93 12.27 12.06
C ASP A 122 18.80 12.22 10.54
N LEU A 123 19.60 11.39 9.87
CA LEU A 123 19.51 11.20 8.43
C LEU A 123 18.15 10.63 8.02
N VAL A 124 17.62 9.64 8.75
CA VAL A 124 16.30 9.06 8.49
C VAL A 124 15.18 10.09 8.72
N LEU A 125 15.25 10.86 9.82
CA LEU A 125 14.27 11.91 10.11
C LEU A 125 14.27 13.03 9.06
N ARG A 126 15.46 13.46 8.61
CA ARG A 126 15.60 14.43 7.51
C ARG A 126 14.99 13.86 6.23
N ARG A 127 15.29 12.61 5.89
CA ARG A 127 14.74 11.97 4.69
C ARG A 127 13.22 11.86 4.73
N LEU A 128 12.66 11.49 5.88
CA LEU A 128 11.21 11.44 6.11
C LEU A 128 10.58 12.83 5.89
N THR A 129 11.20 13.88 6.44
CA THR A 129 10.73 15.26 6.31
C THR A 129 10.79 15.76 4.88
N GLU A 130 11.88 15.49 4.14
CA GLU A 130 12.00 15.81 2.71
C GLU A 130 10.95 15.11 1.86
N ALA A 131 10.66 13.83 2.16
CA ALA A 131 9.65 13.07 1.44
C ALA A 131 8.24 13.60 1.74
N LEU A 132 7.97 14.02 2.98
CA LEU A 132 6.73 14.65 3.42
C LEU A 132 6.52 16.04 2.84
N ALA A 133 7.58 16.81 2.59
CA ALA A 133 7.49 18.12 1.94
C ALA A 133 6.83 18.07 0.54
N ARG A 134 6.81 16.90 -0.10
CA ARG A 134 6.13 16.66 -1.38
C ARG A 134 4.65 16.29 -1.22
N ASP A 135 4.18 16.01 0.00
CA ASP A 135 2.77 15.78 0.29
C ASP A 135 2.00 17.10 0.33
N ARG A 136 0.89 17.15 -0.40
CA ARG A 136 0.00 18.32 -0.45
C ARG A 136 -0.83 18.46 0.84
N THR A 137 -0.93 17.37 1.60
CA THR A 137 -1.75 17.30 2.81
C THR A 137 -0.98 17.87 3.98
N ARG A 138 -1.65 18.66 4.82
CA ARG A 138 -1.05 19.20 6.05
C ARG A 138 -0.60 18.04 6.94
N HIS A 139 0.66 18.08 7.32
CA HIS A 139 1.29 17.08 8.16
C HIS A 139 2.20 17.77 9.17
N GLN A 140 2.43 17.10 10.30
CA GLN A 140 3.31 17.54 11.35
C GLN A 140 4.10 16.33 11.86
N VAL A 141 5.42 16.41 11.77
CA VAL A 141 6.33 15.44 12.37
C VAL A 141 6.59 15.90 13.81
N SER A 142 6.40 14.99 14.76
CA SER A 142 6.78 15.18 16.16
C SER A 142 8.13 14.51 16.41
N GLU A 143 8.81 14.93 17.49
CA GLU A 143 10.09 14.36 17.88
C GLU A 143 10.00 12.85 18.20
N VAL A 144 11.16 12.20 18.19
CA VAL A 144 11.31 10.79 18.53
C VAL A 144 10.94 10.59 20.00
N THR A 145 10.04 9.64 20.26
CA THR A 145 9.68 9.28 21.64
C THR A 145 10.88 8.64 22.36
N SER A 146 10.85 8.58 23.69
CA SER A 146 11.87 7.85 24.47
C SER A 146 11.99 6.37 24.11
N LEU A 147 10.98 5.80 23.43
CA LEU A 147 10.93 4.43 22.95
C LEU A 147 11.55 4.25 21.54
N GLY A 148 12.05 5.31 20.90
CA GLY A 148 12.61 5.24 19.54
C GLY A 148 11.57 5.35 18.41
N LEU A 149 10.29 5.52 18.74
CA LEU A 149 9.22 5.64 17.76
C LEU A 149 9.11 7.08 17.23
N VAL A 150 8.87 7.21 15.92
CA VAL A 150 8.60 8.50 15.26
C VAL A 150 7.10 8.71 15.15
N GLN A 151 6.61 9.86 15.63
CA GLN A 151 5.21 10.22 15.54
C GLN A 151 4.97 11.26 14.44
N LEU A 152 3.91 11.03 13.65
CA LEU A 152 3.46 11.89 12.58
C LEU A 152 1.95 12.11 12.71
N THR A 153 1.51 13.36 12.56
CA THR A 153 0.09 13.68 12.42
C THR A 153 -0.16 14.16 11.00
N ARG A 154 -1.05 13.50 10.26
CA ARG A 154 -1.45 13.89 8.89
C ARG A 154 -2.94 14.19 8.85
N LYS A 155 -3.36 15.32 8.27
CA LYS A 155 -4.79 15.66 8.15
C LYS A 155 -5.49 14.60 7.30
N ARG A 156 -6.60 14.06 7.79
CA ARG A 156 -7.44 13.12 7.05
C ARG A 156 -8.33 13.90 6.07
N LEU A 157 -8.26 13.56 4.78
CA LEU A 157 -9.08 14.20 3.72
C LEU A 157 -10.29 13.34 3.34
N GLY A 158 -10.14 12.01 3.30
CA GLY A 158 -11.23 11.07 3.02
C GLY A 158 -11.30 9.88 3.99
N THR A 159 -12.03 8.85 3.58
CA THR A 159 -12.16 7.57 4.30
C THR A 159 -10.87 6.74 4.23
N GLY A 160 -10.12 6.87 3.14
CA GLY A 160 -8.91 6.08 2.88
C GLY A 160 -9.20 4.84 2.05
N LEU A 161 -8.17 4.31 1.40
CA LEU A 161 -8.32 3.26 0.39
C LEU A 161 -8.94 1.98 0.95
N ILE A 162 -8.42 1.50 2.09
CA ILE A 162 -8.89 0.25 2.69
C ILE A 162 -10.35 0.35 3.12
N GLU A 163 -10.77 1.48 3.69
CA GLU A 163 -12.18 1.66 4.10
C GLU A 163 -13.13 1.69 2.91
N ALA A 164 -12.73 2.32 1.81
CA ALA A 164 -13.57 2.43 0.62
C ALA A 164 -13.80 1.07 -0.08
N PHE A 165 -12.87 0.12 0.06
CA PHE A 165 -12.92 -1.19 -0.60
C PHE A 165 -13.09 -2.34 0.39
N SER A 166 -13.46 -2.08 1.65
CA SER A 166 -13.64 -3.14 2.62
C SER A 166 -14.90 -3.01 3.45
N SER A 167 -15.38 -4.16 3.92
CA SER A 167 -16.48 -4.26 4.87
C SER A 167 -16.04 -4.99 6.12
N SER A 168 -16.65 -4.67 7.26
CA SER A 168 -16.36 -5.37 8.52
C SER A 168 -16.73 -6.85 8.40
N CYS A 169 -15.83 -7.73 8.84
CA CYS A 169 -16.08 -9.17 8.79
C CYS A 169 -17.18 -9.55 9.81
N PRO A 170 -18.30 -10.16 9.37
CA PRO A 170 -19.41 -10.51 10.25
C PRO A 170 -19.06 -11.64 11.22
N GLN A 171 -18.10 -12.50 10.86
CA GLN A 171 -17.74 -13.69 11.63
C GLN A 171 -16.87 -13.38 12.85
N CYS A 172 -16.03 -12.35 12.78
CA CYS A 172 -15.17 -11.95 13.90
C CYS A 172 -15.63 -10.66 14.60
N SER A 173 -16.87 -10.23 14.32
CA SER A 173 -17.48 -9.02 14.89
C SER A 173 -16.66 -7.76 14.62
N GLY A 174 -16.16 -7.60 13.39
CA GLY A 174 -15.40 -6.41 12.98
C GLY A 174 -13.92 -6.40 13.35
N ARG A 175 -13.38 -7.47 13.96
CA ARG A 175 -11.93 -7.60 14.21
C ARG A 175 -11.09 -7.69 12.93
N GLY A 176 -11.70 -8.11 11.82
CA GLY A 176 -11.07 -8.22 10.51
C GLY A 176 -11.95 -7.58 9.45
N ILE A 177 -11.39 -7.45 8.25
CA ILE A 177 -12.04 -6.81 7.11
C ILE A 177 -12.12 -7.77 5.93
N LEU A 178 -13.19 -7.66 5.14
CA LEU A 178 -13.37 -8.33 3.87
C LEU A 178 -13.09 -7.32 2.76
N LEU A 179 -12.11 -7.61 1.90
CA LEU A 179 -11.74 -6.77 0.76
C LEU A 179 -12.62 -7.09 -0.45
N HIS A 180 -13.07 -6.05 -1.15
CA HIS A 180 -13.87 -6.12 -2.36
C HIS A 180 -13.06 -5.60 -3.56
N ALA A 181 -13.39 -6.08 -4.75
CA ALA A 181 -12.77 -5.60 -5.99
C ALA A 181 -13.26 -4.19 -6.37
N ASP A 182 -14.54 -3.94 -6.10
CA ASP A 182 -15.19 -2.66 -6.36
C ASP A 182 -15.34 -1.86 -5.05
N PRO A 183 -15.35 -0.51 -5.11
CA PRO A 183 -15.64 0.31 -3.95
C PRO A 183 -17.00 -0.06 -3.37
N VAL A 184 -17.05 -0.27 -2.06
CA VAL A 184 -18.30 -0.41 -1.34
C VAL A 184 -18.83 0.99 -1.09
N ASP A 185 -20.00 1.31 -1.63
CA ASP A 185 -20.68 2.55 -1.28
C ASP A 185 -20.84 2.58 0.24
N ALA A 186 -20.08 3.46 0.90
CA ALA A 186 -20.23 3.70 2.32
C ALA A 186 -21.66 4.21 2.51
N ALA A 187 -22.56 3.32 2.92
CA ALA A 187 -23.93 3.69 3.21
C ALA A 187 -23.90 4.93 4.12
N PRO A 188 -24.69 5.98 3.83
CA PRO A 188 -24.70 7.16 4.68
C PRO A 188 -25.02 6.69 6.09
N ALA A 189 -24.22 7.09 7.07
CA ALA A 189 -24.39 6.76 8.48
C ALA A 189 -25.88 6.88 8.87
N THR A 190 -26.57 5.75 8.93
CA THR A 190 -27.96 5.68 9.29
C THR A 190 -28.02 5.78 10.81
N GLY A 191 -28.67 6.82 11.32
CA GLY A 191 -29.19 6.82 12.68
C GLY A 191 -28.64 7.89 13.62
N ARG A 192 -29.06 9.15 13.43
CA ARG A 192 -29.52 9.95 14.58
C ARG A 192 -31.00 10.24 14.40
N LYS A 193 -31.85 9.31 14.87
CA LYS A 193 -33.23 9.64 15.24
C LYS A 193 -33.15 10.41 16.55
N SER A 194 -33.41 11.71 16.52
CA SER A 194 -33.78 12.48 17.71
C SER A 194 -35.25 12.87 17.56
N GLU A 195 -36.13 12.13 18.21
CA GLU A 195 -37.44 12.61 18.60
C GLU A 195 -37.26 13.70 19.68
N SER A 196 -37.85 14.87 19.47
CA SER A 196 -38.29 15.79 20.53
C SER A 196 -38.98 16.98 19.89
N GLY A 197 -40.28 17.12 20.14
CA GLY A 197 -41.11 18.23 19.63
C GLY A 197 -40.91 19.55 20.37
N GLY A 198 -41.57 20.60 19.86
CA GLY A 198 -41.86 21.81 20.65
C GLY A 198 -41.63 23.16 19.95
N ARG A 199 -42.69 23.65 19.31
CA ARG A 199 -43.16 25.06 19.15
C ARG A 199 -42.17 26.26 19.17
N ARG A 200 -42.20 26.97 18.03
CA ARG A 200 -42.32 28.44 17.81
C ARG A 200 -41.64 29.41 18.82
N ASN A 201 -40.69 30.23 18.33
CA ASN A 201 -40.88 31.69 18.31
C ASN A 201 -40.02 32.44 17.26
N ARG A 202 -40.51 33.62 16.89
CA ARG A 202 -40.10 34.52 15.80
C ARG A 202 -38.86 35.40 16.10
N ARG A 203 -38.09 35.65 15.03
CA ARG A 203 -37.48 36.95 14.61
C ARG A 203 -36.28 37.50 15.40
N SER A 204 -35.10 37.46 14.77
CA SER A 204 -34.34 38.68 14.42
C SER A 204 -33.14 38.41 13.50
N LYS A 205 -32.85 39.45 12.73
CA LYS A 205 -31.94 39.62 11.59
C LYS A 205 -30.53 39.93 12.09
N LYS A 206 -29.46 39.41 11.46
CA LYS A 206 -28.18 40.13 11.10
C LYS A 206 -27.01 39.17 10.78
N SER A 207 -26.68 39.13 9.48
CA SER A 207 -25.38 38.88 8.80
C SER A 207 -24.20 38.23 9.54
N ARG A 208 -23.70 37.11 8.99
CA ARG A 208 -22.24 36.87 8.83
C ARG A 208 -21.96 35.84 7.72
N ALA A 209 -20.87 36.09 7.00
CA ALA A 209 -20.38 35.50 5.75
C ALA A 209 -20.43 33.95 5.63
N GLU A 210 -20.75 33.50 4.42
CA GLU A 210 -20.62 32.11 3.94
C GLU A 210 -19.20 31.88 3.38
N GLU A 211 -18.53 30.84 3.88
CA GLU A 211 -17.39 30.18 3.23
C GLU A 211 -17.93 28.96 2.47
N PRO A 212 -17.54 28.70 1.22
CA PRO A 212 -18.05 27.56 0.47
C PRO A 212 -17.37 26.28 0.95
N SER A 213 -18.14 25.37 1.55
CA SER A 213 -17.71 24.00 1.81
C SER A 213 -17.68 23.20 0.50
N ASP A 214 -16.47 22.87 0.03
CA ASP A 214 -16.21 21.99 -1.10
C ASP A 214 -16.68 20.57 -0.77
N LYS A 215 -17.88 20.21 -1.26
CA LYS A 215 -18.38 18.83 -1.23
C LYS A 215 -17.84 18.14 -2.47
N GLY A 216 -16.78 17.37 -2.28
CA GLY A 216 -16.23 16.49 -3.31
C GLY A 216 -17.32 15.58 -3.89
N ILE A 217 -17.67 15.82 -5.15
CA ILE A 217 -18.54 14.95 -5.95
C ILE A 217 -17.73 13.69 -6.25
N VAL A 218 -18.05 12.59 -5.59
CA VAL A 218 -17.54 11.27 -5.98
C VAL A 218 -18.25 10.90 -7.29
N ALA A 219 -17.50 10.95 -8.39
CA ALA A 219 -18.00 10.52 -9.69
C ALA A 219 -18.34 9.02 -9.61
N LYS A 220 -19.59 8.66 -9.94
CA LYS A 220 -20.00 7.26 -10.13
C LYS A 220 -19.16 6.66 -11.25
N VAL A 221 -18.35 5.66 -10.92
CA VAL A 221 -17.61 4.86 -11.89
C VAL A 221 -18.60 3.92 -12.60
N PRO A 222 -18.61 3.85 -13.94
CA PRO A 222 -19.41 2.85 -14.67
C PRO A 222 -18.98 1.44 -14.30
N ALA A 223 -19.93 0.50 -14.23
CA ALA A 223 -19.64 -0.90 -13.99
C ALA A 223 -18.81 -1.48 -15.15
N HIS A 224 -17.55 -1.87 -14.89
CA HIS A 224 -16.74 -2.63 -15.84
C HIS A 224 -17.04 -4.12 -15.66
N ALA A 225 -17.38 -4.81 -16.75
CA ALA A 225 -17.57 -6.25 -16.73
C ALA A 225 -16.23 -6.95 -16.40
N PRO A 226 -16.21 -7.96 -15.51
CA PRO A 226 -14.98 -8.65 -15.15
C PRO A 226 -14.42 -9.37 -16.38
N ALA A 227 -13.27 -8.91 -16.87
CA ALA A 227 -12.52 -9.64 -17.87
C ALA A 227 -12.08 -10.97 -17.26
N SER A 228 -12.61 -12.08 -17.77
CA SER A 228 -12.24 -13.42 -17.35
C SER A 228 -10.77 -13.68 -17.69
N ILE A 229 -9.87 -13.46 -16.74
CA ILE A 229 -8.49 -13.90 -16.85
C ILE A 229 -8.48 -15.42 -16.76
N ARG A 230 -8.36 -16.08 -17.91
CA ARG A 230 -8.10 -17.51 -18.00
C ARG A 230 -6.72 -17.76 -17.39
N CYS A 231 -6.71 -18.23 -16.14
CA CYS A 231 -5.50 -18.66 -15.44
C CYS A 231 -4.83 -19.80 -16.21
N SER A 232 -3.87 -19.47 -17.07
CA SER A 232 -3.01 -20.47 -17.68
C SER A 232 -2.05 -20.98 -16.60
N LYS A 233 -2.29 -22.19 -16.11
CA LYS A 233 -1.34 -22.91 -15.25
C LYS A 233 -0.08 -23.22 -16.06
N ARG A 234 0.87 -22.29 -16.09
CA ARG A 234 2.26 -22.57 -16.47
C ARG A 234 3.18 -22.25 -15.32
N TRP A 235 3.15 -23.12 -14.31
CA TRP A 235 4.28 -23.31 -13.40
C TRP A 235 5.46 -23.79 -14.25
N GLN A 236 6.29 -22.86 -14.72
CA GLN A 236 7.61 -23.23 -15.21
C GLN A 236 8.39 -23.77 -14.01
N ARG A 237 8.74 -25.06 -14.07
CA ARG A 237 9.67 -25.67 -13.13
C ARG A 237 10.94 -24.81 -13.15
N ALA A 238 11.28 -24.24 -11.99
CA ALA A 238 12.62 -23.74 -11.73
C ALA A 238 13.61 -24.87 -12.09
N ARG A 239 14.49 -24.59 -13.05
CA ARG A 239 15.66 -25.44 -13.30
C ARG A 239 16.55 -25.36 -12.05
N PRO A 240 17.09 -26.48 -11.55
CA PRO A 240 18.08 -26.44 -10.48
C PRO A 240 19.29 -25.60 -10.93
N TRP A 241 19.79 -24.81 -10.00
CA TRP A 241 21.02 -24.05 -10.11
C TRP A 241 22.20 -25.04 -10.19
N ASP A 242 22.88 -25.10 -11.34
CA ASP A 242 24.14 -25.84 -11.51
C ASP A 242 25.31 -25.02 -10.93
N PRO A 243 26.13 -25.57 -10.02
CA PRO A 243 27.36 -24.92 -9.61
C PRO A 243 28.53 -25.33 -10.52
N ALA A 244 29.27 -24.30 -10.95
CA ALA A 244 30.69 -24.29 -11.30
C ALA A 244 31.15 -24.74 -12.71
N VAL A 245 31.76 -23.78 -13.42
CA VAL A 245 32.90 -24.01 -14.30
C VAL A 245 34.06 -23.13 -13.81
N GLY A 246 35.08 -23.77 -13.27
CA GLY A 246 36.34 -23.18 -12.83
C GLY A 246 37.41 -24.28 -12.79
N THR A 247 38.10 -24.42 -13.92
CA THR A 247 39.44 -25.00 -14.20
C THR A 247 40.14 -25.93 -13.19
N GLY A 248 40.70 -27.04 -13.71
CA GLY A 248 41.34 -28.21 -13.05
C GLY A 248 42.45 -27.96 -12.01
N ASN A 249 43.08 -28.95 -11.35
CA ASN A 249 43.38 -30.36 -11.65
C ASN A 249 43.71 -31.12 -10.31
N PRO A 250 44.26 -32.36 -10.25
CA PRO A 250 43.58 -33.52 -9.66
C PRO A 250 44.30 -34.16 -8.43
N ARG A 251 43.59 -34.99 -7.64
CA ARG A 251 44.13 -36.24 -7.03
C ARG A 251 43.08 -37.03 -6.23
N SER A 252 42.70 -38.17 -6.81
CA SER A 252 42.41 -39.48 -6.19
C SER A 252 41.12 -39.72 -5.37
N PRO A 253 40.60 -40.97 -5.39
CA PRO A 253 39.16 -41.27 -5.26
C PRO A 253 38.80 -41.81 -3.86
N VAL A 254 37.49 -41.92 -3.55
CA VAL A 254 36.88 -43.11 -2.90
C VAL A 254 35.36 -42.96 -2.69
N ARG A 255 34.67 -44.01 -3.17
CA ARG A 255 33.38 -44.63 -2.81
C ARG A 255 32.01 -43.93 -2.92
N SER A 256 31.14 -44.72 -3.54
CA SER A 256 29.72 -44.58 -3.81
C SER A 256 28.82 -44.97 -2.64
N SER A 257 27.68 -44.28 -2.51
CA SER A 257 26.43 -44.87 -2.03
C SER A 257 25.22 -44.08 -2.56
N ARG A 258 24.22 -44.78 -3.10
CA ARG A 258 23.01 -44.26 -3.75
C ARG A 258 21.98 -43.75 -2.72
N PRO A 259 21.09 -42.79 -3.07
CA PRO A 259 20.05 -42.30 -2.17
C PRO A 259 18.74 -43.13 -2.24
N ARG A 260 18.03 -43.25 -1.11
CA ARG A 260 16.69 -43.84 -1.00
C ARG A 260 15.59 -42.87 -1.47
N SER A 261 14.58 -43.46 -2.10
CA SER A 261 13.46 -42.84 -2.81
C SER A 261 12.49 -42.02 -1.96
N THR A 262 11.95 -40.97 -2.58
CA THR A 262 10.85 -40.12 -2.10
C THR A 262 9.49 -40.81 -2.21
N LYS A 263 8.65 -40.71 -1.16
CA LYS A 263 7.19 -40.95 -1.25
C LYS A 263 6.46 -39.61 -1.14
N LYS A 264 5.89 -39.15 -2.26
CA LYS A 264 4.96 -38.00 -2.30
C LYS A 264 3.55 -38.50 -1.95
N LEU A 265 2.98 -38.03 -0.83
CA LEU A 265 1.53 -38.08 -0.62
C LEU A 265 0.85 -37.03 -1.50
N ARG A 266 -0.18 -37.46 -2.23
CA ARG A 266 -0.96 -36.63 -3.16
C ARG A 266 -2.40 -36.56 -2.64
N TRP A 267 -2.78 -35.43 -2.04
CA TRP A 267 -4.17 -35.17 -1.67
C TRP A 267 -4.94 -34.66 -2.91
N ARG A 268 -6.05 -35.31 -3.24
CA ARG A 268 -7.03 -34.87 -4.26
C ARG A 268 -8.12 -34.09 -3.54
N CYS A 269 -8.43 -32.88 -4.01
CA CYS A 269 -9.71 -32.22 -3.71
C CYS A 269 -10.82 -32.85 -4.58
N PRO A 270 -12.01 -33.15 -4.01
CA PRO A 270 -13.21 -33.41 -4.78
C PRO A 270 -13.85 -32.07 -5.19
N THR A 271 -14.23 -31.96 -6.47
CA THR A 271 -15.10 -30.91 -6.99
C THR A 271 -16.55 -31.37 -6.89
N ALA A 272 -17.39 -30.56 -6.25
CA ALA A 272 -18.81 -30.37 -6.56
C ALA A 272 -19.11 -28.88 -6.30
#